data_AF-A0A1R1L9E5-F1
#
_entry.id   AF-A0A1R1L9E5-F1
#
_cell.length_a   1.000
_cell.length_b   1.000
_cell.length_c   1.000
_cell.angle_alpha   90.00
_cell.angle_beta   90.00
_cell.angle_gamma   90.00
#
_symmetry.space_group_name_H-M   'P 1'
#
loop_
_entity.id
_entity.type
_entity.pdbx_description
1 polymer ?
#
loop_
_entity_poly.entity_id
_entity_poly.type
_entity_poly.pdbx_seq_one_letter_code
_entity_poly.pdbx_strand_id
1 'polypeptide(L)'
;MTVFGDRLSIRRVAELAEEPMPRRGWPATLPAVDQLLDEGLDLGPATDLVGENGAGKSTIVEAIAGAFGLTSEGGSTGANLHTRRSEAELWRHLSLVRAPGGSRRGFFLRAG
;
A
#
# COMPACT_ATOMS: atom_id res chain seq x y z
N MET A 1 -30.70 1.38 -14.68
CA MET A 1 -29.95 2.53 -14.14
C MET A 1 -28.83 1.95 -13.27
N THR A 2 -27.69 1.63 -13.88
CA THR A 2 -26.57 0.99 -13.16
C THR A 2 -25.67 2.08 -12.60
N VAL A 3 -25.55 2.06 -11.28
CA VAL A 3 -24.85 3.02 -10.44
C VAL A 3 -23.37 3.11 -10.84
N PHE A 4 -22.83 4.32 -10.81
CA PHE A 4 -21.43 4.63 -11.04
C PHE A 4 -20.49 3.72 -10.23
N GLY A 5 -19.66 2.94 -10.93
CA GLY A 5 -18.26 2.69 -10.53
C GLY A 5 -17.97 1.65 -9.44
N ASP A 6 -18.64 0.50 -9.38
CA ASP A 6 -18.37 -0.56 -8.39
C ASP A 6 -17.09 -1.39 -8.65
N ARG A 7 -16.09 -0.82 -9.35
CA ARG A 7 -14.87 -1.54 -9.75
C ARG A 7 -13.68 -1.02 -8.97
N LEU A 8 -13.31 -1.73 -7.91
CA LEU A 8 -12.14 -1.41 -7.11
C LEU A 8 -10.87 -1.40 -7.97
N SER A 9 -10.12 -0.29 -7.90
CA SER A 9 -8.83 -0.15 -8.59
C SER A 9 -7.79 -1.17 -8.10
N ILE A 10 -7.87 -1.53 -6.82
CA ILE A 10 -7.12 -2.57 -6.13
C ILE A 10 -8.13 -3.30 -5.23
N ARG A 11 -8.18 -4.62 -5.29
CA ARG A 11 -9.05 -5.45 -4.43
C ARG A 11 -8.30 -6.09 -3.27
N ARG A 12 -6.99 -6.28 -3.42
CA ARG A 12 -6.15 -6.93 -2.41
C ARG A 12 -4.70 -6.48 -2.52
N VAL A 13 -4.04 -6.39 -1.38
CA VAL A 13 -2.60 -6.22 -1.21
C VAL A 13 -2.07 -7.50 -0.56
N ALA A 14 -0.97 -8.05 -1.07
CA ALA A 14 -0.36 -9.25 -0.51
C ALA A 14 1.16 -9.19 -0.70
N GLU A 15 1.90 -10.03 0.02
CA GLU A 15 3.33 -10.22 -0.24
C GLU A 15 3.55 -10.69 -1.69
N LEU A 16 4.60 -10.18 -2.33
CA LEU A 16 5.05 -10.60 -3.64
C LEU A 16 5.83 -11.90 -3.48
N ALA A 17 5.30 -13.00 -4.02
CA ALA A 17 5.87 -14.33 -3.83
C ALA A 17 7.29 -14.48 -4.41
N GLU A 18 7.59 -13.73 -5.47
CA GLU A 18 8.90 -13.73 -6.13
C GLU A 18 9.97 -12.95 -5.36
N GLU A 19 9.55 -12.01 -4.50
CA GLU A 19 10.44 -11.14 -3.73
C GLU A 19 9.91 -10.98 -2.30
N PRO A 20 9.90 -12.05 -1.49
CA PRO A 20 9.37 -12.00 -0.14
C PRO A 20 10.26 -11.13 0.76
N MET A 21 9.64 -10.49 1.74
CA MET A 21 10.32 -9.59 2.65
C MET A 21 11.02 -10.35 3.79
N PRO A 22 12.29 -10.02 4.14
CA PRO A 22 12.94 -10.62 5.30
C PRO A 22 12.22 -10.28 6.62
N ARG A 23 11.63 -11.28 7.27
CA ARG A 23 10.77 -11.10 8.46
C ARG A 23 11.44 -10.54 9.71
N ARG A 24 12.77 -10.57 9.78
CA ARG A 24 13.55 -10.01 10.92
C ARG A 24 13.99 -8.57 10.71
N GLY A 25 13.77 -8.01 9.53
CA GLY A 25 14.15 -6.65 9.19
C GLY A 25 13.00 -5.67 9.39
N TRP A 26 13.32 -4.42 9.72
CA TRP A 26 12.34 -3.35 9.63
C TRP A 26 11.99 -3.08 8.14
N PRO A 27 10.72 -2.82 7.75
CA PRO A 27 9.53 -2.75 8.61
C PRO A 27 8.77 -4.06 8.88
N ALA A 28 9.24 -5.25 8.48
CA ALA A 28 8.50 -6.51 8.66
C ALA A 28 8.25 -6.86 10.14
N THR A 29 9.01 -6.29 11.07
CA THR A 29 8.80 -6.46 12.51
C THR A 29 7.70 -5.56 13.08
N LEU A 30 7.10 -4.66 12.30
CA LEU A 30 5.96 -3.84 12.75
C LEU A 30 4.69 -4.71 12.74
N PRO A 31 3.88 -4.73 13.82
CA PRO A 31 2.76 -5.67 13.95
C PRO A 31 1.79 -5.68 12.76
N ALA A 32 1.39 -4.50 12.27
CA ALA A 32 0.47 -4.43 11.15
C ALA A 32 1.12 -4.87 9.82
N VAL A 33 2.42 -4.65 9.66
CA VAL A 33 3.17 -5.05 8.46
C VAL A 33 3.37 -6.55 8.45
N ASP A 34 3.74 -7.15 9.57
CA ASP A 34 3.88 -8.60 9.72
C ASP A 34 2.57 -9.31 9.36
N GLN A 35 1.46 -8.83 9.90
CA GLN A 35 0.13 -9.34 9.57
C GLN A 35 -0.19 -9.20 8.07
N LEU A 36 0.10 -8.04 7.45
CA LEU A 36 -0.11 -7.84 6.01
C LEU A 36 0.70 -8.84 5.18
N LEU A 37 1.94 -9.13 5.56
CA LEU A 37 2.81 -10.03 4.82
C LEU A 37 2.33 -11.49 4.94
N ASP A 38 1.81 -11.90 6.10
CA ASP A 38 1.29 -13.26 6.32
C ASP A 38 -0.12 -13.49 5.75
N GLU A 39 -1.02 -12.54 5.99
CA GLU A 39 -2.45 -12.73 5.74
C GLU A 39 -2.93 -12.01 4.47
N GLY A 40 -2.18 -11.02 3.99
CA GLY A 40 -2.66 -10.05 3.01
C GLY A 40 -3.74 -9.12 3.56
N LEU A 41 -4.16 -8.16 2.74
CA LEU A 41 -5.18 -7.17 3.07
C LEU A 41 -6.17 -7.03 1.91
N ASP A 42 -7.41 -7.45 2.12
CA ASP A 42 -8.50 -7.18 1.18
C ASP A 42 -8.97 -5.72 1.34
N LEU A 43 -9.21 -5.06 0.22
CA LEU A 43 -9.63 -3.67 0.17
C LEU A 43 -11.10 -3.58 -0.26
N GLY A 44 -11.83 -2.71 0.43
CA GLY A 44 -13.19 -2.30 0.03
C GLY A 44 -13.19 -0.93 -0.67
N PRO A 45 -14.38 -0.39 -0.99
CA PRO A 45 -14.52 0.98 -1.49
C PRO A 45 -13.93 2.04 -0.54
N ALA A 46 -13.93 1.73 0.75
CA ALA A 46 -13.18 2.42 1.80
C ALA A 46 -12.50 1.37 2.68
N THR A 47 -11.32 1.68 3.21
CA THR A 47 -10.57 0.80 4.11
C THR A 47 -9.84 1.67 5.13
N ASP A 48 -10.18 1.48 6.40
CA ASP A 48 -9.59 2.19 7.52
C ASP A 48 -8.62 1.27 8.26
N LEU A 49 -7.42 1.76 8.53
CA LEU A 49 -6.42 1.05 9.35
C LEU A 49 -6.43 1.66 10.75
N VAL A 50 -6.77 0.86 11.76
CA VAL A 50 -6.86 1.28 13.17
C VAL A 50 -5.94 0.42 14.03
N GLY A 51 -5.33 1.01 15.05
CA GLY A 51 -4.39 0.33 15.95
C GLY A 51 -3.46 1.31 16.65
N GLU A 52 -2.58 0.82 17.51
CA GLU A 52 -1.67 1.65 18.33
C GLU A 52 -0.71 2.51 17.49
N ASN A 53 -0.25 3.63 18.06
CA ASN A 53 0.79 4.44 17.43
C ASN A 53 2.08 3.63 17.31
N GLY A 54 2.76 3.71 16.17
CA GLY A 54 3.95 2.90 15.88
C GLY A 54 3.67 1.47 15.38
N ALA A 55 2.41 1.02 15.28
CA ALA A 55 2.08 -0.33 14.80
C ALA A 55 2.38 -0.59 13.30
N GLY A 56 2.75 0.43 12.52
CA GLY A 56 3.07 0.31 11.08
C GLY A 56 1.93 0.70 10.12
N LYS A 57 0.83 1.27 10.61
CA LYS A 57 -0.32 1.69 9.77
C LYS A 57 0.08 2.65 8.66
N SER A 58 0.79 3.73 8.99
CA SER A 58 1.26 4.70 7.99
C SER A 58 2.23 4.07 7.00
N THR A 59 3.08 3.14 7.45
CA THR A 59 4.01 2.39 6.61
C THR A 59 3.26 1.56 5.56
N ILE A 60 2.16 0.90 5.93
CA ILE A 60 1.31 0.17 4.97
C ILE A 60 0.72 1.12 3.94
N VAL A 61 0.15 2.25 4.36
CA VAL A 61 -0.46 3.22 3.43
C VAL A 61 0.59 3.76 2.45
N GLU A 62 1.77 4.15 2.94
CA GLU A 62 2.87 4.61 2.10
C GLU A 62 3.38 3.52 1.15
N ALA A 63 3.46 2.26 1.60
CA ALA A 63 3.90 1.14 0.77
C ALA A 63 2.89 0.81 -0.34
N ILE A 64 1.58 0.85 -0.05
CA ILE A 64 0.53 0.68 -1.06
C ILE A 64 0.61 1.82 -2.10
N ALA A 65 0.79 3.07 -1.64
CA ALA A 65 0.96 4.20 -2.53
C ALA A 65 2.20 4.03 -3.43
N GLY A 66 3.35 3.63 -2.87
CA GLY A 66 4.57 3.33 -3.60
C GLY A 66 4.39 2.22 -4.63
N ALA A 67 3.79 1.10 -4.25
CA ALA A 67 3.51 -0.04 -5.14
C ALA A 67 2.52 0.33 -6.26
N PHE A 68 1.63 1.30 -6.01
CA PHE A 68 0.74 1.84 -7.03
C PHE A 68 1.46 2.82 -7.98
N GLY A 69 2.61 3.37 -7.58
CA GLY A 69 3.35 4.42 -8.29
C GLY A 69 2.91 5.85 -7.94
N LEU A 70 2.31 6.04 -6.77
CA LEU A 70 1.93 7.36 -6.22
C LEU A 70 3.04 7.91 -5.33
N THR A 71 3.16 9.23 -5.26
CA THR A 71 4.21 9.93 -4.50
C THR A 71 3.60 10.85 -3.45
N SER A 72 4.31 11.08 -2.33
CA SER A 72 3.84 11.81 -1.15
C SER A 72 3.58 13.30 -1.35
N GLU A 73 4.03 13.86 -2.49
CA GLU A 73 3.92 15.29 -2.80
C GLU A 73 2.60 15.65 -3.50
N GLY A 74 1.71 14.68 -3.75
CA GLY A 74 0.43 14.94 -4.39
C GLY A 74 0.59 15.24 -5.88
N GLY A 75 0.93 14.23 -6.67
CA GLY A 75 0.98 14.33 -8.13
C GLY A 75 0.74 12.97 -8.78
N SER A 76 -0.02 12.95 -9.89
CA SER A 76 -0.08 11.76 -10.73
C SER A 76 1.29 11.57 -11.41
N THR A 77 1.91 10.41 -11.20
CA THR A 77 3.14 9.95 -11.86
C THR A 77 4.34 10.91 -11.83
N GLY A 78 5.25 10.66 -10.88
CA GLY A 78 6.65 11.13 -10.90
C GLY A 78 6.95 12.32 -9.98
N ALA A 79 7.33 12.04 -8.73
CA ALA A 79 7.98 13.00 -7.83
C ALA A 79 8.78 12.30 -6.71
N ASN A 80 9.77 12.97 -6.14
CA ASN A 80 11.03 12.39 -5.66
C ASN A 80 10.98 11.79 -4.24
N LEU A 81 11.36 10.51 -4.12
CA LEU A 81 11.42 9.71 -2.88
C LEU A 81 12.73 9.88 -2.07
N HIS A 82 13.41 11.02 -2.18
CA HIS A 82 14.85 11.07 -1.89
C HIS A 82 15.27 11.10 -0.41
N THR A 83 14.39 11.40 0.55
CA THR A 83 14.81 11.62 1.95
C THR A 83 14.47 10.47 2.93
N ARG A 84 13.75 9.42 2.52
CA ARG A 84 13.34 8.29 3.39
C ARG A 84 13.65 6.92 2.78
N ARG A 85 14.90 6.74 2.33
CA ARG A 85 15.38 5.52 1.64
C ARG A 85 15.13 4.22 2.41
N SER A 86 15.04 4.25 3.74
CA SER A 86 14.80 3.07 4.56
C SER A 86 13.32 2.69 4.67
N GLU A 87 12.38 3.65 4.57
CA GLU A 87 10.94 3.39 4.74
C GLU A 87 10.25 2.81 3.49
N ALA A 88 10.91 2.89 2.34
CA ALA A 88 10.39 2.51 1.04
C ALA A 88 10.98 1.20 0.50
N GLU A 89 11.26 0.21 1.35
CA GLU A 89 11.55 -1.15 0.88
C GLU A 89 10.26 -1.98 0.77
N LEU A 90 9.31 -1.82 1.71
CA LEU A 90 8.10 -2.65 1.77
C LEU A 90 7.32 -2.69 0.45
N TRP A 91 7.20 -1.56 -0.27
CA TRP A 91 6.41 -1.52 -1.52
C TRP A 91 6.95 -2.46 -2.61
N ARG A 92 8.25 -2.79 -2.60
CA ARG A 92 8.87 -3.71 -3.56
C ARG A 92 8.45 -5.15 -3.31
N HIS A 93 8.14 -5.46 -2.05
CA HIS A 93 7.71 -6.77 -1.59
C HIS A 93 6.18 -6.95 -1.62
N LEU A 94 5.43 -5.99 -2.18
CA LEU A 94 3.97 -6.06 -2.24
C LEU A 94 3.48 -6.24 -3.67
N SER A 95 2.50 -7.12 -3.83
CA SER A 95 1.69 -7.25 -5.03
C SER A 95 0.34 -6.55 -4.84
N LEU A 96 -0.06 -5.75 -5.84
CA LEU A 96 -1.36 -5.10 -5.88
C LEU A 96 -2.29 -5.86 -6.83
N VAL A 97 -3.23 -6.60 -6.26
CA VAL A 97 -4.20 -7.35 -7.05
C VAL A 97 -5.33 -6.41 -7.47
N ARG A 98 -5.47 -6.20 -8.78
CA ARG A 98 -6.49 -5.30 -9.35
C ARG A 98 -7.76 -6.07 -9.72
N ALA A 99 -8.91 -5.41 -9.63
CA ALA A 99 -10.12 -5.97 -10.22
C ALA A 99 -10.07 -5.82 -11.76
N PRO A 100 -10.71 -6.73 -12.52
CA PRO A 100 -10.84 -6.58 -13.96
C PRO A 100 -11.46 -5.22 -14.31
N GLY A 101 -10.80 -4.42 -15.14
CA GLY A 101 -11.27 -3.07 -15.51
C GLY A 101 -11.12 -2.00 -14.42
N GLY A 102 -10.36 -2.27 -13.36
CA GLY A 102 -10.05 -1.29 -12.32
C GLY A 102 -9.22 -0.12 -12.86
N SER A 103 -9.46 1.09 -12.32
CA SER A 103 -8.73 2.29 -12.74
C SER A 103 -7.24 2.20 -12.41
N ARG A 104 -6.40 2.75 -13.30
CA ARG A 104 -4.96 2.94 -13.08
C ARG A 104 -4.64 4.30 -12.45
N ARG A 105 -5.64 5.17 -12.26
CA ARG A 105 -5.49 6.48 -11.64
C ARG A 105 -5.82 6.40 -10.16
N GLY A 106 -5.07 7.14 -9.35
CA GLY A 106 -5.25 7.25 -7.91
C GLY A 106 -4.51 8.48 -7.37
N PHE A 107 -4.82 8.85 -6.14
CA PHE A 107 -4.15 9.93 -5.41
C PHE A 107 -3.70 9.41 -4.04
N PHE A 108 -2.56 9.91 -3.58
CA PHE A 108 -2.08 9.67 -2.22
C PHE A 108 -2.07 11.02 -1.51
N LEU A 109 -2.79 11.09 -0.39
CA LEU A 109 -2.96 12.30 0.40
C LEU A 109 -2.37 12.07 1.78
N ARG A 110 -1.64 13.05 2.29
CA ARG A 110 -1.06 13.08 3.63
C ARG A 110 -1.33 14.43 4.26
N ALA A 111 -1.79 14.44 5.51
CA ALA A 111 -1.74 15.63 6.35
C ALA A 111 -0.36 15.70 7.03
N GLY A 112 0.26 16.88 6.98
CA GLY A 112 1.54 17.19 7.64
C GLY A 112 1.37 17.51 9.11
#